data_AF-A0A914T725-F1
#
_entry.id   AF-A0A914T725-F1
#
_cell.length_a   1.000
_cell.length_b   1.000
_cell.length_c   1.000
_cell.angle_alpha   90.00
_cell.angle_beta   90.00
_cell.angle_gamma   90.00
#
_symmetry.space_group_name_H-M   'P 1'
#
loop_
_entity.id
_entity.type
_entity.pdbx_description
1 polymer ?
#
loop_
_entity_poly.entity_id
_entity_poly.type
_entity_poly.pdbx_seq_one_letter_code
_entity_poly.pdbx_strand_id
1 'polypeptide(L)'
;MNAENQAEAFQSDPILSQLTQSTAIRYSGCLYGQEAERRQNFIQSCNNGRLHISIPSNGINLDLILHSVKIETNEIIFESNLIFNGVCVKWKGRINKQTLTGNGKFEFDAERAAARESAQSESLRPYRQRLENIRNLILQ
;
A
#
# COMPACT_ATOMS: atom_id res chain seq x y z
N MET A 1 14.16 7.64 11.62
CA MET A 1 13.52 6.33 11.34
C MET A 1 14.32 5.73 10.20
N ASN A 2 15.14 4.72 10.49
CA ASN A 2 16.12 4.19 9.53
C ASN A 2 15.41 3.40 8.45
N ALA A 3 15.48 3.86 7.21
CA ALA A 3 15.02 3.14 6.02
C ALA A 3 16.01 2.04 5.59
N GLU A 4 16.80 1.50 6.51
CA GLU A 4 17.83 0.49 6.19
C GLU A 4 17.27 -0.94 6.18
N ASN A 5 16.17 -1.19 6.91
CA ASN A 5 15.51 -2.49 6.93
C ASN A 5 13.98 -2.32 6.87
N GLN A 6 13.42 -2.46 5.67
CA GLN A 6 11.98 -2.30 5.47
C GLN A 6 11.15 -3.36 6.21
N ALA A 7 11.68 -4.56 6.44
CA ALA A 7 10.96 -5.62 7.15
C ALA A 7 10.78 -5.29 8.65
N GLU A 8 11.82 -4.74 9.28
CA GLU A 8 11.74 -4.26 10.67
C GLU A 8 10.83 -3.03 10.77
N ALA A 9 10.91 -2.12 9.81
CA ALA A 9 10.00 -0.97 9.73
C ALA A 9 8.52 -1.40 9.58
N PHE A 10 8.26 -2.45 8.80
CA PHE A 10 6.91 -3.02 8.66
C PHE A 10 6.34 -3.54 9.99
N GLN A 11 7.17 -4.19 10.80
CA GLN A 11 6.75 -4.75 12.10
C GLN A 11 6.63 -3.70 13.20
N SER A 12 7.50 -2.68 13.18
CA SER A 12 7.56 -1.64 14.20
C SER A 12 6.57 -0.49 13.98
N ASP A 13 6.15 -0.24 12.74
CA ASP A 13 5.15 0.79 12.43
C ASP A 13 3.76 0.39 13.01
N PRO A 14 3.17 1.19 13.90
CA PRO A 14 1.92 0.85 14.57
C PRO A 14 0.73 0.66 13.60
N ILE A 15 0.69 1.45 12.52
CA ILE A 15 -0.41 1.40 11.54
C ILE A 15 -0.26 0.14 10.69
N LEU A 16 0.94 -0.13 10.17
CA LEU A 16 1.20 -1.32 9.35
C LEU A 16 0.98 -2.61 10.15
N SER A 17 1.47 -2.65 11.38
CA SER A 17 1.30 -3.79 12.28
C SER A 17 -0.19 -4.06 12.57
N GLN A 18 -0.96 -3.03 12.91
CA GLN A 18 -2.40 -3.16 13.14
C GLN A 18 -3.16 -3.65 11.90
N LEU A 19 -2.86 -3.07 10.74
CA LEU A 19 -3.55 -3.36 9.49
C LEU A 19 -3.03 -4.61 8.77
N THR A 20 -2.12 -5.37 9.37
CA THR A 20 -1.77 -6.73 8.92
C THR A 20 -2.92 -7.70 9.17
N GLN A 21 -3.73 -7.44 10.21
CA GLN A 21 -4.95 -8.19 10.46
C GLN A 21 -6.07 -7.74 9.52
N SER A 22 -6.94 -8.69 9.16
CA SER A 22 -8.11 -8.42 8.31
C SER A 22 -9.01 -7.38 8.97
N THR A 23 -9.01 -6.17 8.43
CA THR A 23 -9.72 -5.00 8.97
C THR A 23 -10.91 -4.64 8.09
N ALA A 24 -11.99 -4.15 8.69
CA ALA A 24 -13.17 -3.73 7.95
C ALA A 24 -12.88 -2.51 7.08
N ILE A 25 -13.37 -2.53 5.84
CA ILE A 25 -13.25 -1.43 4.87
C ILE A 25 -14.58 -1.12 4.20
N ARG A 26 -14.67 0.10 3.68
CA ARG A 26 -15.83 0.57 2.92
C ARG A 26 -15.39 1.31 1.66
N TYR A 27 -16.14 1.15 0.59
CA TYR A 27 -15.97 1.97 -0.60
C TYR A 27 -16.42 3.41 -0.32
N SER A 28 -15.52 4.37 -0.54
CA SER A 28 -15.72 5.78 -0.21
C SER A 28 -16.01 6.65 -1.44
N GLY A 29 -16.05 6.08 -2.65
CA GLY A 29 -16.39 6.86 -3.84
C GLY A 29 -17.87 7.23 -3.91
N CYS A 30 -18.15 8.37 -4.57
CA CYS A 30 -19.50 8.86 -4.84
C CYS A 30 -20.38 8.94 -3.55
N LEU A 31 -19.90 9.62 -2.51
CA LEU A 31 -20.57 9.63 -1.19
C LEU A 31 -22.01 10.17 -1.21
N TYR A 32 -22.32 11.10 -2.11
CA TYR A 32 -23.63 11.73 -2.25
C TYR A 32 -24.55 11.05 -3.27
N GLY A 33 -24.04 10.04 -3.99
CA GLY A 33 -24.83 9.29 -4.96
C GLY A 33 -25.82 8.34 -4.29
N GLN A 34 -26.88 8.00 -5.02
CA GLN A 34 -27.80 6.96 -4.57
C GLN A 34 -27.11 5.59 -4.55
N GLU A 35 -27.62 4.63 -3.77
CA GLU A 35 -26.96 3.32 -3.66
C GLU A 35 -26.72 2.64 -5.01
N ALA A 36 -27.68 2.68 -5.94
CA ALA A 36 -27.53 2.10 -7.26
C ALA A 36 -26.37 2.75 -8.05
N GLU A 37 -26.28 4.08 -8.03
CA GLU A 37 -25.21 4.85 -8.66
C GLU A 37 -23.86 4.53 -8.02
N ARG A 38 -23.80 4.44 -6.69
CA ARG A 38 -22.57 4.08 -5.96
C ARG A 38 -22.08 2.68 -6.33
N ARG A 39 -23.00 1.71 -6.47
CA ARG A 39 -22.66 0.34 -6.88
C ARG A 39 -22.13 0.31 -8.31
N GLN A 40 -22.76 1.05 -9.23
CA GLN A 40 -22.27 1.16 -10.60
C GLN A 40 -20.90 1.84 -10.66
N ASN A 41 -20.72 2.94 -9.92
CA ASN A 41 -19.45 3.67 -9.87
C ASN A 41 -18.34 2.82 -9.23
N PHE A 42 -18.65 2.01 -8.23
CA PHE A 42 -17.70 1.06 -7.64
C PHE A 42 -17.17 0.07 -8.68
N ILE A 43 -18.07 -0.58 -9.43
CA ILE A 43 -17.70 -1.52 -10.50
C ILE A 43 -16.86 -0.81 -11.58
N GLN A 44 -17.28 0.38 -12.00
CA GLN A 44 -16.55 1.16 -12.99
C GLN A 44 -15.16 1.59 -12.49
N SER A 45 -15.04 2.00 -11.23
CA SER A 45 -13.77 2.35 -10.60
C SER A 45 -12.81 1.16 -10.63
N CYS A 46 -13.29 -0.02 -10.23
CA CYS A 46 -12.53 -1.27 -10.30
C CYS A 46 -12.08 -1.62 -11.72
N ASN A 47 -12.96 -1.49 -12.72
CA ASN A 47 -12.61 -1.70 -14.13
C ASN A 47 -11.55 -0.71 -14.64
N ASN A 48 -11.59 0.53 -14.14
CA ASN A 48 -10.60 1.57 -14.46
C ASN A 48 -9.29 1.43 -13.67
N GLY A 49 -9.16 0.38 -12.85
CA GLY A 49 -7.96 0.13 -12.05
C GLY A 49 -7.73 1.12 -10.91
N ARG A 50 -8.76 1.84 -10.47
CA ARG A 50 -8.67 2.79 -9.34
C ARG A 50 -9.72 2.49 -8.31
N LEU A 51 -9.37 2.61 -7.03
CA LEU A 51 -10.33 2.36 -5.97
C LEU A 51 -10.07 3.25 -4.76
N HIS A 52 -11.11 3.96 -4.32
CA HIS A 52 -11.07 4.76 -3.09
C HIS A 52 -11.78 4.02 -1.96
N ILE A 53 -11.06 3.70 -0.88
CA ILE A 53 -11.59 3.00 0.29
C ILE A 53 -11.32 3.77 1.58
N SER A 54 -12.17 3.55 2.58
CA SER A 54 -11.94 3.96 3.97
C SER A 54 -11.76 2.74 4.87
N ILE A 55 -10.97 2.92 5.91
CA ILE A 55 -10.76 2.01 7.03
C ILE A 55 -11.36 2.68 8.28
N PRO A 56 -12.65 2.44 8.59
CA PRO A 56 -13.37 3.22 9.60
C PRO A 56 -12.77 3.16 11.01
N SER A 57 -12.18 2.02 11.39
CA SER A 57 -11.56 1.84 12.71
C SER A 57 -10.39 2.78 12.99
N ASN A 58 -9.71 3.23 11.93
CA ASN A 58 -8.49 4.02 12.02
C ASN A 58 -8.65 5.42 11.41
N GLY A 59 -9.79 5.71 10.77
CA GLY A 59 -10.00 6.96 10.05
C GLY A 59 -9.07 7.14 8.84
N ILE A 60 -8.53 6.04 8.29
CA ILE A 60 -7.59 6.07 7.17
C ILE A 60 -8.39 5.96 5.86
N ASN A 61 -8.05 6.80 4.88
CA ASN A 61 -8.53 6.69 3.50
C ASN A 61 -7.36 6.29 2.60
N LEU A 62 -7.62 5.36 1.69
CA LEU A 62 -6.64 4.89 0.71
C LEU A 62 -7.16 5.11 -0.71
N ASP A 63 -6.39 5.84 -1.49
CA ASP A 63 -6.52 5.94 -2.94
C ASP A 63 -5.62 4.90 -3.60
N LEU A 64 -6.23 3.81 -4.07
CA LEU A 64 -5.53 2.65 -4.58
C LEU A 64 -5.47 2.67 -6.11
N ILE A 65 -4.27 2.41 -6.64
CA ILE A 65 -4.08 1.95 -8.01
C ILE A 65 -4.04 0.43 -7.97
N LEU A 66 -4.99 -0.22 -8.63
CA LEU A 66 -5.15 -1.67 -8.58
C LEU A 66 -4.08 -2.34 -9.44
N HIS A 67 -3.31 -3.22 -8.81
CA HIS A 67 -2.38 -4.12 -9.49
C HIS A 67 -3.11 -5.32 -10.07
N SER A 68 -4.10 -5.85 -9.34
CA SER A 68 -4.98 -6.90 -9.83
C SER A 68 -6.40 -6.72 -9.31
N VAL A 69 -7.38 -7.13 -10.11
CA VAL A 69 -8.80 -7.12 -9.75
C VAL A 69 -9.47 -8.37 -10.30
N LYS A 70 -10.29 -9.02 -9.47
CA LYS A 70 -11.12 -10.16 -9.83
C LYS A 70 -12.55 -9.84 -9.45
N ILE A 71 -13.41 -9.79 -10.46
CA ILE A 71 -14.83 -9.49 -10.30
C ILE A 71 -15.57 -10.83 -10.27
N GLU A 72 -15.96 -11.27 -9.08
CA GLU A 72 -16.75 -12.49 -8.90
C GLU A 72 -18.24 -12.17 -8.93
N THR A 73 -19.15 -13.10 -8.62
CA THR A 73 -20.60 -12.84 -8.68
C THR A 73 -21.01 -11.74 -7.70
N ASN A 74 -20.67 -11.89 -6.41
CA ASN A 74 -21.15 -11.02 -5.33
C ASN A 74 -20.06 -10.10 -4.74
N GLU A 75 -18.79 -10.42 -4.95
CA GLU A 75 -17.66 -9.65 -4.40
C GLU A 75 -16.63 -9.30 -5.47
N ILE A 76 -15.81 -8.30 -5.16
CA ILE A 76 -14.63 -7.93 -5.94
C ILE A 76 -13.43 -8.10 -5.04
N ILE A 77 -12.48 -8.93 -5.48
CA ILE A 77 -11.20 -9.16 -4.82
C ILE A 77 -10.15 -8.32 -5.56
N PHE A 78 -9.30 -7.59 -4.83
CA PHE A 78 -8.33 -6.69 -5.42
C PHE A 78 -7.02 -6.66 -4.64
N GLU A 79 -5.96 -6.29 -5.35
CA GLU A 79 -4.63 -6.06 -4.81
C GLU A 79 -4.08 -4.73 -5.32
N SER A 80 -3.38 -3.99 -4.46
CA SER A 80 -2.69 -2.74 -4.81
C SER A 80 -1.31 -2.72 -4.18
N ASN A 81 -0.30 -2.28 -4.92
CA ASN A 81 1.06 -2.17 -4.43
C ASN A 81 1.34 -0.72 -4.01
N LEU A 82 1.78 -0.50 -2.78
CA LEU A 82 1.94 0.82 -2.17
C LEU A 82 3.33 0.97 -1.55
N ILE A 83 3.72 2.23 -1.30
CA ILE A 83 4.82 2.58 -0.42
C ILE A 83 4.20 3.34 0.74
N PHE A 84 4.21 2.77 1.94
CA PHE A 84 3.62 3.36 3.12
C PHE A 84 4.72 3.64 4.15
N ASN A 85 4.89 4.89 4.56
CA ASN A 85 5.98 5.32 5.45
C ASN A 85 7.38 4.83 5.03
N GLY A 86 7.62 4.72 3.71
CA GLY A 86 8.89 4.23 3.16
C GLY A 86 9.00 2.71 3.03
N VAL A 87 7.99 1.94 3.45
CA VAL A 87 7.94 0.48 3.38
C VAL A 87 7.14 0.03 2.16
N CYS A 88 7.72 -0.87 1.35
CA CYS A 88 6.99 -1.51 0.24
C CYS A 88 5.97 -2.52 0.78
N VAL A 89 4.69 -2.29 0.49
CA VAL A 89 3.58 -3.12 0.97
C VAL A 89 2.56 -3.42 -0.13
N LYS A 90 1.80 -4.49 0.05
CA LYS A 90 0.63 -4.84 -0.76
C LYS A 90 -0.61 -4.67 0.09
N TRP A 91 -1.59 -3.95 -0.42
CA TRP A 91 -2.93 -3.93 0.12
C TRP A 91 -3.77 -4.97 -0.60
N LYS A 92 -4.28 -5.96 0.13
CA LYS A 92 -5.21 -6.96 -0.39
C LYS A 92 -6.57 -6.76 0.25
N GLY A 93 -7.62 -6.77 -0.55
CA GLY A 93 -8.97 -6.58 -0.04
C GLY A 93 -10.02 -7.31 -0.86
N ARG A 94 -11.19 -7.44 -0.25
CA ARG A 94 -12.42 -7.86 -0.90
C ARG A 94 -13.56 -6.96 -0.45
N ILE A 95 -14.43 -6.58 -1.38
CA ILE A 95 -15.61 -5.76 -1.10
C ILE A 95 -16.83 -6.39 -1.77
N ASN A 96 -17.92 -6.50 -1.03
CA ASN A 96 -19.21 -6.95 -1.54
C ASN A 96 -19.83 -5.85 -2.41
N LYS A 97 -20.31 -6.24 -3.60
CA LYS A 97 -20.83 -5.32 -4.61
C LYS A 97 -22.12 -4.61 -4.22
N GLN A 98 -22.90 -5.19 -3.31
CA GLN A 98 -24.20 -4.66 -2.89
C GLN A 98 -24.05 -3.77 -1.66
N THR A 99 -23.35 -4.26 -0.63
CA THR A 99 -23.18 -3.52 0.63
C THR A 99 -22.09 -2.46 0.56
N LEU A 100 -21.20 -2.54 -0.43
CA LEU A 100 -20.04 -1.65 -0.59
C LEU A 100 -19.09 -1.66 0.63
N THR A 101 -19.13 -2.77 1.38
CA THR A 101 -18.28 -3.06 2.53
C THR A 101 -17.52 -4.35 2.34
N GLY A 102 -16.44 -4.51 3.08
CA GLY A 102 -15.70 -5.77 3.11
C GLY A 102 -14.50 -5.68 4.04
N ASN A 103 -13.43 -6.36 3.68
CA ASN A 103 -12.23 -6.42 4.51
C ASN A 103 -10.96 -6.30 3.68
N GLY A 104 -9.91 -5.77 4.29
CA GLY A 104 -8.58 -5.75 3.70
C GLY A 104 -7.48 -5.75 4.75
N LYS A 105 -6.26 -5.97 4.28
CA LYS A 105 -5.05 -6.02 5.09
C LYS A 105 -3.82 -5.62 4.28
N PHE A 106 -2.79 -5.18 4.99
CA PHE A 106 -1.44 -5.03 4.45
C PHE A 106 -0.66 -6.34 4.52
N GLU A 107 0.19 -6.54 3.52
CA GLU A 107 1.22 -7.56 3.48
C GLU A 107 2.54 -6.92 3.05
N PHE A 108 3.65 -7.38 3.62
CA PHE A 108 4.97 -6.88 3.24
C PHE A 108 5.34 -7.34 1.83
N ASP A 109 5.84 -6.41 1.00
CA ASP A 109 6.30 -6.71 -0.35
C ASP A 109 7.82 -6.90 -0.37
N ALA A 110 8.28 -8.09 0.04
CA ALA A 110 9.70 -8.41 0.13
C ALA A 110 10.43 -8.31 -1.22
N GLU A 111 9.74 -8.64 -2.32
CA GLU A 111 10.31 -8.59 -3.66
C GLU A 111 10.60 -7.14 -4.08
N ARG A 112 9.60 -6.26 -3.96
CA ARG A 112 9.80 -4.83 -4.28
C ARG A 112 10.73 -4.15 -3.29
N ALA A 113 10.70 -4.55 -2.01
CA ALA A 113 11.62 -4.04 -1.01
C ALA A 113 13.07 -4.35 -1.39
N ALA A 114 13.39 -5.62 -1.69
CA ALA A 114 14.72 -6.05 -2.09
C ALA A 114 15.19 -5.42 -3.41
N ALA A 115 14.30 -5.31 -4.40
CA ALA A 115 14.61 -4.64 -5.66
C ALA A 115 14.93 -3.15 -5.44
N ARG A 116 14.17 -2.48 -4.57
CA ARG A 116 14.39 -1.07 -4.22
C ARG A 116 15.68 -0.87 -3.42
N GLU A 117 15.96 -1.72 -2.45
CA GLU A 117 17.21 -1.70 -1.68
C GLU A 117 18.43 -1.91 -2.57
N SER A 118 18.34 -2.85 -3.52
CA SER A 118 19.39 -3.10 -4.51
C SER A 118 19.65 -1.85 -5.36
N ALA A 119 18.62 -1.28 -5.96
CA ALA A 119 18.73 -0.07 -6.80
C ALA A 119 19.21 1.16 -6.00
N GLN A 120 18.76 1.30 -4.76
CA GLN A 120 19.18 2.38 -3.88
C GLN A 120 20.65 2.22 -3.47
N SER A 121 21.09 0.99 -3.15
CA SER A 121 22.47 0.71 -2.81
C SER A 121 23.41 1.08 -3.95
N GLU A 122 23.05 0.72 -5.19
CA GLU A 122 23.83 1.01 -6.39
C GLU A 122 23.96 2.52 -6.63
N SER A 123 22.86 3.26 -6.50
CA SER A 123 22.84 4.72 -6.65
C SER A 123 23.67 5.45 -5.58
N LEU A 124 23.77 4.90 -4.37
CA LEU A 124 24.50 5.51 -3.24
C LEU A 124 26.00 5.17 -3.23
N ARG A 125 26.45 4.14 -3.96
CA ARG A 125 27.88 3.72 -4.04
C ARG A 125 28.86 4.87 -4.28
N PRO A 126 28.72 5.73 -5.32
CA PRO A 126 29.70 6.77 -5.59
C PRO A 126 29.77 7.83 -4.49
N TYR A 127 28.65 8.13 -3.83
CA TYR A 127 28.61 9.08 -2.72
C TYR A 127 29.29 8.52 -1.48
N ARG A 128 29.05 7.24 -1.16
CA ARG A 128 29.73 6.54 -0.06
C ARG A 128 31.25 6.54 -0.26
N GLN A 129 31.72 6.22 -1.46
CA GLN A 129 33.15 6.22 -1.78
C GLN A 129 33.78 7.62 -1.62
N ARG A 130 33.08 8.68 -2.04
CA ARG A 130 33.55 10.06 -1.84
C ARG A 130 33.65 10.44 -0.37
N LEU A 131 32.65 10.05 0.44
CA LEU A 131 32.65 10.31 1.88
C LEU A 131 33.81 9.59 2.58
N GLU A 132 34.09 8.35 2.21
CA GLU A 132 35.24 7.60 2.75
C GLU A 132 36.57 8.26 2.38
N ASN A 133 36.73 8.69 1.12
CA ASN A 133 37.93 9.39 0.69
C ASN A 133 38.14 10.69 1.47
N ILE A 134 37.09 11.51 1.65
CA ILE A 134 37.15 12.74 2.45
C ILE A 134 37.51 12.42 3.90
N ARG A 135 36.88 11.40 4.50
CA ARG A 135 37.16 10.98 5.88
C ARG A 135 38.62 10.59 6.07
N ASN A 136 39.19 9.85 5.12
CA ASN A 136 40.58 9.41 5.17
C ASN A 136 41.56 10.58 5.01
N LEU A 137 41.19 11.64 4.26
CA LEU A 137 42.00 12.85 4.13
C LEU A 137 41.99 13.73 5.40
N ILE A 138 40.92 13.71 6.20
CA ILE A 138 40.79 14.50 7.43
C ILE A 138 41.49 13.85 8.63
N LEU A 139 41.71 12.53 8.58
CA LEU A 139 42.33 11.74 9.65
C LEU A 139 43.86 11.58 9.50
N GLN A 140 44.48 12.27 8.53
CA GLN A 140 45.93 12.42 8.36
C GLN A 140 46.39 13.80 8.82
#